data_AF-A0A0K1Q7G4-F1
#
_entry.id   AF-A0A0K1Q7G4-F1
#
_cell.length_a   1.000
_cell.length_b   1.000
_cell.length_c   1.000
_cell.angle_alpha   90.00
_cell.angle_beta   90.00
_cell.angle_gamma   90.00
#
_symmetry.space_group_name_H-M   'P 1'
#
loop_
_entity.id
_entity.type
_entity.pdbx_description
1 polymer ?
#
loop_
_entity_poly.entity_id
_entity_poly.type
_entity_poly.pdbx_seq_one_letter_code
_entity_poly.pdbx_strand_id
1 'polypeptide(L)' 'MLIPERNEADLDEVPNEIKNDLEFVAVSKMDHLSRIDRAERRRSRPRAHDAACGGGLPNDVVLGRRTR' A
#
# COMPACT_ATOMS: atom_id res chain seq x y z
N MET A 1 -6.69 2.90 10.13
CA MET A 1 -6.74 4.05 11.06
C MET A 1 -6.23 3.60 12.42
N LEU A 2 -5.29 4.35 13.00
CA LEU A 2 -4.75 4.05 14.32
C LEU A 2 -5.56 4.80 15.37
N ILE A 3 -6.04 4.09 16.38
CA ILE A 3 -6.79 4.68 17.49
C ILE A 3 -6.17 4.27 18.83
N PRO A 4 -6.24 5.12 19.88
CA PRO A 4 -5.87 4.69 21.22
C PRO A 4 -6.76 3.53 21.70
N GLU A 5 -6.20 2.59 22.47
CA GLU A 5 -6.95 1.44 23.03
C GLU A 5 -8.19 1.86 23.84
N ARG A 6 -8.08 2.96 24.59
CA ARG A 6 -9.21 3.55 25.34
C ARG A 6 -10.39 4.00 24.47
N ASN A 7 -10.19 4.18 23.17
CA ASN A 7 -11.20 4.62 22.21
C ASN A 7 -11.86 3.45 21.47
N GLU A 8 -11.56 2.19 21.80
CA GLU A 8 -12.24 1.04 21.19
C GLU A 8 -13.74 1.04 21.48
N ALA A 9 -14.16 1.46 22.67
CA ALA A 9 -15.58 1.54 23.02
C ALA A 9 -16.34 2.58 22.18
N ASP A 10 -15.67 3.66 21.76
CA ASP A 10 -16.27 4.70 20.91
C ASP A 10 -16.52 4.17 19.48
N LEU A 11 -15.87 3.06 19.09
CA LEU A 11 -16.13 2.46 17.79
C LEU A 11 -17.57 1.97 17.71
N ASP A 12 -18.21 1.49 18.78
CA ASP A 12 -19.60 1.01 18.72
C ASP A 12 -20.58 2.06 18.17
N GLU A 13 -20.30 3.34 18.40
CA GLU A 13 -21.09 4.48 17.91
C GLU A 13 -20.86 4.82 16.43
N VAL A 14 -19.77 4.31 15.83
CA VAL A 14 -19.45 4.56 14.42
C VAL A 14 -20.37 3.72 13.51
N PRO A 15 -21.02 4.34 12.50
CA PRO A 15 -21.85 3.63 11.53
C PRO A 15 -21.11 2.50 10.82
N ASN A 16 -21.82 1.40 10.53
CA ASN A 16 -21.25 0.21 9.91
C ASN A 16 -20.68 0.46 8.51
N GLU A 17 -21.21 1.43 7.78
CA GLU A 17 -20.69 1.85 6.47
C GLU A 17 -19.24 2.32 6.56
N ILE A 18 -18.90 3.01 7.65
CA ILE A 18 -17.55 3.53 7.90
C ILE A 18 -16.65 2.44 8.52
N LYS A 19 -17.20 1.62 9.43
CA LYS A 19 -16.48 0.49 10.03
C LYS A 19 -16.00 -0.55 9.03
N ASN A 20 -16.82 -0.82 8.02
CA ASN A 20 -16.51 -1.85 7.03
C ASN A 20 -15.50 -1.37 5.97
N ASP A 21 -15.45 -0.05 5.70
CA ASP A 21 -14.51 0.53 4.73
C ASP A 21 -13.12 0.78 5.35
N LEU A 22 -13.06 1.01 6.67
CA LEU A 22 -11.83 1.34 7.38
C LEU A 22 -11.35 0.23 8.32
N GLU A 23 -10.07 -0.14 8.20
CA GLU A 23 -9.40 -1.02 9.16
C GLU A 23 -8.95 -0.21 10.39
N PHE A 24 -9.58 -0.43 11.54
CA PHE A 24 -9.20 0.19 12.82
C PHE A 24 -8.20 -0.68 13.57
N VAL A 25 -7.09 -0.07 14.01
CA VAL A 25 -6.05 -0.75 14.78
C VAL A 25 -5.86 0.00 16.10
N ALA A 26 -6.28 -0.65 17.19
CA ALA A 26 -6.14 -0.13 18.55
C ALA A 26 -4.69 -0.25 19.04
N VAL A 27 -4.18 0.82 19.66
CA VAL A 27 -2.80 0.91 20.14
C VAL A 27 -2.72 1.56 21.52
N SER A 28 -2.02 0.90 22.44
CA SER A 28 -1.73 1.46 23.79
C SER A 28 -0.36 2.11 23.93
N LYS A 29 0.61 1.79 23.07
CA LYS A 29 2.01 2.24 23.23
C LYS A 29 2.63 2.71 21.92
N MET A 30 3.53 3.68 22.04
CA MET A 30 4.25 4.26 20.89
C MET A 30 5.11 3.22 20.15
N ASP A 31 5.76 2.30 20.86
CA ASP A 31 6.50 1.18 20.27
C ASP A 31 5.64 0.31 19.34
N HIS A 32 4.35 0.23 19.62
CA HIS A 32 3.42 -0.53 18.80
C HIS A 32 3.21 0.13 17.43
N LEU A 33 3.22 1.47 17.37
CA LEU A 33 3.14 2.24 16.13
C LEU A 33 4.30 1.93 15.20
N SER A 34 5.53 1.88 15.73
CA SER A 34 6.73 1.58 14.93
C SER A 34 6.71 0.16 14.35
N ARG A 35 6.12 -0.80 15.08
CA ARG A 35 5.95 -2.18 14.58
C ARG A 35 4.92 -2.25 13.46
N ILE A 36 3.79 -1.53 13.62
CA ILE A 36 2.72 -1.48 12.61
C ILE A 36 3.22 -0.78 11.34
N ASP A 37 3.85 0.40 11.44
CA ASP A 37 4.43 1.10 10.27
C ASP A 37 5.44 0.21 9.53
N ARG A 38 6.30 -0.51 10.26
CA ARG A 38 7.24 -1.45 9.65
C ARG A 38 6.56 -2.62 8.94
N ALA A 39 5.48 -3.16 9.50
CA ALA A 39 4.70 -4.23 8.89
C ALA A 39 4.00 -3.74 7.61
N GLU A 40 3.35 -2.58 7.67
CA GLU A 40 2.67 -1.96 6.53
C GLU A 40 3.64 -1.61 5.41
N ARG A 41 4.82 -1.05 5.72
CA ARG A 41 5.88 -0.81 4.73
C ARG A 41 6.39 -2.09 4.06
N ARG A 42 6.27 -3.26 4.69
CA ARG A 42 6.63 -4.54 4.06
C ARG A 42 5.50 -5.07 3.19
N ARG A 43 4.25 -4.86 3.60
CA ARG A 43 3.05 -5.24 2.85
C ARG A 43 2.84 -4.40 1.58
N SER A 44 3.20 -3.12 1.65
CA SER A 44 3.07 -2.14 0.57
C SER A 44 4.27 -2.08 -0.39
N ARG A 45 5.35 -2.85 -0.16
CA ARG A 45 6.39 -3.01 -1.18
C ARG A 45 5.78 -3.74 -2.37
N PRO A 46 5.73 -3.13 -3.56
CA PRO A 46 5.42 -3.89 -4.77
C PRO A 46 6.48 -5.00 -4.88
N ARG A 47 6.07 -6.22 -5.23
CA ARG A 47 7.02 -7.22 -5.73
C ARG A 47 7.71 -6.58 -6.93
N ALA A 48 8.94 -6.12 -6.76
CA ALA A 48 9.77 -5.55 -7.82
C ALA A 48 10.29 -6.63 -8.77
N HIS A 49 9.42 -7.56 -9.19
CA HIS A 49 9.73 -8.63 -10.12
C HIS A 49 8.84 -8.61 -11.38
N ASP A 50 7.72 -7.88 -11.39
CA ASP A 50 6.81 -7.84 -12.54
C ASP A 50 6.76 -6.47 -13.25
N ALA A 51 7.82 -5.66 -13.11
CA ALA A 51 7.98 -4.40 -13.84
C ALA A 51 9.17 -4.40 -14.83
N ALA A 52 9.64 -5.60 -15.21
CA ALA A 52 10.67 -5.79 -16.22
C ALA A 52 10.40 -7.07 -17.02
N CYS A 53 9.35 -7.06 -17.84
CA CYS A 53 9.17 -7.82 -19.10
C CYS A 53 7.68 -7.80 -19.48
N GLY A 54 7.34 -7.24 -20.64
CA GLY A 54 6.00 -7.44 -21.23
C GLY A 54 5.23 -6.19 -21.64
N GLY A 55 5.90 -5.09 -22.00
CA GLY A 55 5.28 -3.99 -22.73
C GLY A 55 5.65 -4.13 -24.21
N GLY A 56 4.67 -4.44 -25.06
CA GLY A 56 4.86 -4.70 -26.49
C GLY A 56 5.52 -3.55 -27.25
N LEU A 57 6.20 -3.91 -28.34
CA LEU A 57 6.76 -2.98 -29.31
C LEU A 57 5.65 -2.07 -29.89
N PRO A 58 5.72 -0.73 -29.74
CA PRO A 58 5.13 0.14 -30.74
C PRO A 58 6.15 0.30 -31.87
N ASN A 59 5.76 -0.22 -33.04
CA ASN A 59 6.46 0.03 -34.29
C ASN A 59 6.34 1.52 -34.63
N ASP A 60 7.40 2.29 -34.47
CA ASP A 60 7.54 3.60 -35.12
C ASP A 60 9.02 3.88 -35.47
N VAL A 61 9.31 3.74 -36.75
CA VAL A 61 10.29 4.48 -37.57
C VAL A 61 11.61 4.92 -36.91
N VAL A 62 12.71 4.26 -37.28
CA VAL A 62 14.00 4.94 -37.44
C VAL A 62 14.52 4.74 -38.86
N LEU A 63 14.38 5.83 -39.61
CA LEU A 63 15.05 6.11 -40.86
C LEU A 63 16.58 5.98 -40.71
N GLY A 64 17.18 5.10 -41.53
CA GLY A 64 18.55 5.26 -42.04
C GLY A 64 19.71 4.98 -41.08
N ARG A 65 20.52 3.95 -41.40
CA ARG A 65 21.98 4.07 -41.56
C ARG A 65 22.59 2.79 -42.13
N ARG A 66 23.24 2.96 -43.30
CA ARG A 66 24.26 2.06 -43.87
C ARG A 66 25.29 1.68 -42.80
N THR A 67 25.78 0.43 -42.80
CA THR A 67 27.23 0.13 -42.89
C THR A 67 27.53 -1.37 -42.98
N ARG A 68 28.30 -1.69 -44.03
CA ARG A 68 29.12 -2.88 -44.36
C ARG A 68 28.44 -4.24 -44.54
#